data_AF-G3PPH9-F1
#
_entry.id   AF-G3PPH9-F1
#
_cell.length_a   1.000
_cell.length_b   1.000
_cell.length_c   1.000
_cell.angle_alpha   90.00
_cell.angle_beta   90.00
_cell.angle_gamma   90.00
#
_symmetry.space_group_name_H-M   'P 1'
#
loop_
_entity.id
_entity.type
_entity.pdbx_description
1 polymer ?
#
loop_
_entity_poly.entity_id
_entity_poly.type
_entity_poly.pdbx_seq_one_letter_code
_entity_poly.pdbx_strand_id
1 'polypeptide(L)'
;MEHYRGTFSLWCHPKLEDRCLSVVEFIERAIMYSKNGKFLYFLRSRVPGLPPTPVQLLYPVSRFSSVKTLQHLCRFCIRQLVRIDHIQELPMPMPLIAYLGKFYYYDSEEEVSPSLKERGLETQGCLVQQVQPVVQPVHHGLHSNT
;
A
#
# COMPACT_ATOMS: atom_id res chain seq x y z
N MET A 1 -7.79 -2.70 1.97
CA MET A 1 -8.21 -2.55 3.38
C MET A 1 -9.61 -1.99 3.35
N GLU A 2 -10.54 -2.66 4.00
CA GLU A 2 -11.92 -2.22 4.10
C GLU A 2 -12.10 -1.39 5.38
N HIS A 3 -12.95 -0.39 5.31
CA HIS A 3 -13.36 0.41 6.45
C HIS A 3 -14.89 0.42 6.51
N TYR A 4 -15.44 -0.12 7.60
CA TYR A 4 -16.88 -0.20 7.79
C TYR A 4 -17.23 0.05 9.26
N ARG A 5 -18.17 0.98 9.50
CA ARG A 5 -18.65 1.37 10.84
C ARG A 5 -17.51 1.70 11.83
N GLY A 6 -16.48 2.42 11.37
CA GLY A 6 -15.35 2.81 12.22
C GLY A 6 -14.34 1.70 12.49
N THR A 7 -14.42 0.57 11.78
CA THR A 7 -13.51 -0.58 11.96
C THR A 7 -12.75 -0.92 10.68
N PHE A 8 -11.52 -1.41 10.84
CA PHE A 8 -10.62 -1.81 9.76
C PHE A 8 -10.48 -3.33 9.68
N SER A 9 -10.51 -3.87 8.45
CA SER A 9 -10.33 -5.30 8.17
C SER A 9 -9.81 -5.59 6.74
N LEU A 10 -9.31 -6.80 6.50
CA LEU A 10 -9.11 -7.36 5.16
C LEU A 10 -10.26 -8.33 4.89
N TRP A 11 -11.08 -8.06 3.86
CA TRP A 11 -12.18 -8.90 3.40
C TRP A 11 -13.05 -9.43 4.54
N CYS A 12 -14.07 -8.66 4.93
CA CYS A 12 -15.09 -8.95 5.95
C CYS A 12 -14.88 -10.30 6.66
N HIS A 13 -14.03 -10.30 7.70
CA HIS A 13 -13.89 -11.45 8.56
C HIS A 13 -15.27 -11.76 9.17
N PRO A 14 -15.78 -13.00 9.08
CA PRO A 14 -17.12 -13.32 9.58
C PRO A 14 -17.24 -13.18 11.10
N LYS A 15 -16.12 -13.10 11.83
CA LYS A 15 -16.09 -12.91 13.28
C LYS A 15 -15.92 -11.43 13.62
N LEU A 16 -16.88 -10.89 14.39
CA LEU A 16 -16.88 -9.51 14.90
C LEU A 16 -15.56 -9.16 15.64
N GLU A 17 -14.95 -10.16 16.25
CA GLU A 17 -13.82 -10.06 17.18
C GLU A 17 -12.48 -9.69 16.52
N ASP A 18 -12.36 -9.84 15.19
CA ASP A 18 -11.14 -9.46 14.45
C ASP A 18 -11.15 -8.00 13.96
N ARG A 19 -12.24 -7.26 14.21
CA ARG A 19 -12.35 -5.84 13.83
C ARG A 19 -11.42 -4.99 14.68
N CYS A 20 -10.69 -4.09 14.03
CA CYS A 20 -9.75 -3.18 14.68
C CYS A 20 -10.28 -1.75 14.59
N LEU A 21 -10.12 -0.95 15.65
CA LEU A 21 -10.59 0.44 15.70
C LEU A 21 -9.63 1.42 15.04
N SER A 22 -8.36 1.04 14.90
CA SER A 22 -7.36 1.84 14.20
C SER A 22 -6.60 1.01 13.16
N VAL A 23 -6.04 1.70 12.16
CA VAL A 23 -5.15 1.09 11.17
C VAL A 23 -3.90 0.49 11.84
N VAL A 24 -3.42 1.10 12.93
CA VAL A 24 -2.24 0.62 13.67
C VAL A 24 -2.55 -0.72 14.33
N GLU A 25 -3.64 -0.79 15.09
CA GLU A 25 -4.12 -2.03 15.72
C GLU A 25 -4.33 -3.13 14.68
N PHE A 26 -4.91 -2.76 13.53
CA PHE A 26 -5.08 -3.66 12.41
C PHE A 26 -3.75 -4.24 11.90
N ILE A 27 -2.74 -3.39 11.69
CA ILE A 27 -1.40 -3.82 11.23
C ILE A 27 -0.74 -4.74 12.26
N GLU A 28 -0.75 -4.36 13.54
CA GLU A 28 -0.15 -5.14 14.62
C GLU A 28 -0.79 -6.53 14.75
N ARG A 29 -2.13 -6.59 14.69
CA ARG A 29 -2.87 -7.86 14.73
C ARG A 29 -2.57 -8.73 13.51
N ALA A 30 -2.49 -8.14 12.31
CA ALA A 30 -2.15 -8.87 11.09
C ALA A 30 -0.72 -9.47 11.15
N ILE A 31 0.23 -8.75 11.76
CA ILE A 31 1.59 -9.24 11.98
C ILE A 31 1.59 -10.39 13.00
N MET A 32 0.89 -10.22 14.13
CA MET A 32 0.78 -11.26 15.15
C MET A 32 0.21 -12.57 14.57
N TYR A 33 -0.84 -12.47 13.76
CA TYR A 33 -1.45 -13.62 13.09
C TYR A 33 -0.55 -14.26 12.04
N SER A 34 0.20 -13.46 11.29
CA SER A 34 1.18 -13.95 10.31
C SER A 34 2.32 -14.73 10.96
N LYS A 35 2.81 -14.28 12.11
CA LYS A 35 3.87 -14.95 12.88
C LYS A 35 3.42 -16.29 13.45
N ASN A 36 2.17 -16.36 13.91
CA ASN A 36 1.61 -17.55 14.56
C ASN A 36 1.07 -18.58 13.57
N GLY A 37 1.11 -18.31 12.26
CA GLY A 37 0.55 -19.20 11.22
C GLY A 37 -0.97 -19.39 11.29
N LYS A 38 -1.67 -18.62 12.13
CA LYS A 38 -3.12 -18.75 12.34
C LYS A 38 -3.94 -18.32 11.12
N PHE A 39 -3.41 -17.40 10.32
CA PHE A 39 -4.07 -16.88 9.14
C PHE A 39 -3.12 -16.79 7.95
N LEU A 40 -3.62 -17.17 6.78
CA LEU A 40 -2.97 -16.99 5.49
C LEU A 40 -3.65 -15.83 4.77
N TYR A 41 -2.85 -14.85 4.34
CA TYR A 41 -3.29 -13.80 3.43
C TYR A 41 -2.99 -14.22 2.00
N PHE A 42 -3.79 -13.77 1.05
CA PHE A 42 -3.59 -14.12 -0.35
C PHE A 42 -3.49 -12.86 -1.21
N LEU A 43 -2.46 -12.80 -2.04
CA LEU A 43 -2.36 -11.81 -3.11
C LEU A 43 -3.12 -12.32 -4.33
N ARG A 44 -3.98 -11.46 -4.87
CA ARG A 44 -4.67 -11.73 -6.13
C ARG A 44 -3.66 -11.67 -7.27
N SER A 45 -3.57 -12.74 -8.05
CA SER A 45 -2.80 -12.73 -9.30
C SER A 45 -3.39 -11.70 -10.27
N ARG A 46 -2.51 -10.94 -10.94
CA ARG A 46 -2.90 -10.07 -12.06
C ARG A 46 -3.06 -10.85 -13.37
N VAL A 47 -2.56 -12.09 -13.42
CA VAL A 47 -2.69 -13.00 -14.56
C VAL A 47 -3.94 -13.86 -14.37
N PRO A 48 -4.92 -13.81 -15.30
CA PRO A 48 -6.10 -14.68 -15.26
C PRO A 48 -5.71 -16.16 -15.23
N GLY A 49 -6.41 -16.96 -14.42
CA GLY A 49 -6.20 -18.40 -14.31
C GLY A 49 -5.11 -18.86 -13.34
N LEU A 50 -4.27 -17.96 -12.82
CA LEU A 50 -3.32 -18.32 -11.76
C LEU A 50 -3.99 -18.30 -10.37
N PRO A 51 -3.66 -19.26 -9.49
CA PRO A 51 -4.17 -19.26 -8.12
C PRO A 51 -3.61 -18.07 -7.32
N PRO A 52 -4.35 -17.57 -6.31
CA PRO A 52 -3.83 -16.57 -5.38
C PRO A 52 -2.58 -17.06 -4.64
N THR A 53 -1.59 -16.20 -4.46
CA THR A 53 -0.34 -16.55 -3.78
C THR A 53 -0.47 -16.30 -2.27
N PRO A 54 -0.20 -17.29 -1.41
CA PRO A 54 -0.20 -17.08 0.03
C PRO A 54 0.96 -16.16 0.44
N VAL A 55 0.70 -15.23 1.34
CA VAL A 55 1.68 -14.27 1.87
C VAL A 55 1.53 -14.08 3.38
N GLN A 56 2.64 -13.70 4.01
CA GLN A 56 2.71 -13.33 5.42
C GLN A 56 3.00 -11.83 5.54
N LEU A 57 2.29 -11.15 6.43
CA LEU A 57 2.45 -9.71 6.68
C LEU A 57 3.37 -9.52 7.89
N LEU A 58 4.68 -9.69 7.72
CA LEU A 58 5.63 -9.73 8.85
C LEU A 58 6.27 -8.37 9.19
N TYR A 59 6.56 -7.56 8.16
CA TYR A 59 7.36 -6.35 8.30
C TYR A 59 6.63 -5.17 7.68
N PRO A 60 6.02 -4.28 8.49
CA PRO A 60 5.36 -3.11 7.95
C PRO A 60 6.39 -2.17 7.35
N VAL A 61 6.13 -1.68 6.14
CA VAL A 61 6.96 -0.66 5.50
C VAL A 61 6.44 0.71 5.93
N SER A 62 7.32 1.52 6.52
CA SER A 62 6.99 2.90 6.84
C SER A 62 6.79 3.70 5.57
N ARG A 63 5.72 4.51 5.52
CA ARG A 63 5.53 5.49 4.44
C ARG A 63 6.51 6.67 4.52
N PHE A 64 7.24 6.78 5.63
CA PHE A 64 8.30 7.77 5.85
C PHE A 64 9.70 7.21 5.56
N SER A 65 9.80 5.99 5.02
CA SER A 65 11.11 5.41 4.63
C SER A 65 11.79 6.22 3.54
N SER A 66 11.01 6.87 2.67
CA SER A 66 11.46 7.92 1.74
C SER A 66 10.77 9.23 2.06
N VAL A 67 11.54 10.32 2.07
CA VAL A 67 10.99 11.67 2.26
C VAL A 67 10.19 12.04 1.01
N LYS A 68 8.88 12.27 1.18
CA LYS A 68 8.01 12.75 0.10
C LYS A 68 8.32 14.20 -0.24
N THR A 69 7.90 14.66 -1.42
CA THR A 69 8.06 16.06 -1.83
C THR A 69 7.34 17.01 -0.86
N LEU A 70 7.83 18.25 -0.72
CA LEU A 70 7.18 19.26 0.10
C LEU A 70 5.72 19.47 -0.30
N GLN A 71 5.43 19.46 -1.60
CA GLN A 71 4.07 19.60 -2.12
C GLN A 71 3.14 18.49 -1.59
N HIS A 72 3.62 17.25 -1.54
CA HIS A 72 2.88 16.12 -1.00
C HIS A 72 2.67 16.24 0.52
N LEU A 73 3.69 16.68 1.25
CA LEU A 73 3.58 16.92 2.70
C LEU A 73 2.59 18.05 3.01
N CYS A 74 2.60 19.15 2.26
CA CYS A 74 1.62 20.22 2.37
C CYS A 74 0.20 19.70 2.11
N ARG A 75 0.03 18.88 1.07
CA ARG A 75 -1.26 18.22 0.78
C ARG A 75 -1.74 17.37 1.95
N PHE A 76 -0.85 16.58 2.56
CA PHE A 76 -1.20 15.80 3.74
C PHE A 76 -1.70 16.71 4.87
N CYS A 77 -0.94 17.74 5.23
CA CYS A 77 -1.31 18.69 6.29
C CYS A 77 -2.66 19.37 6.01
N ILE A 78 -2.90 19.86 4.79
CA ILE A 78 -4.16 20.53 4.43
C ILE A 78 -5.35 19.57 4.56
N ARG A 79 -5.22 18.32 4.10
CA ARG A 79 -6.29 17.31 4.20
C ARG A 79 -6.57 16.83 5.62
N GLN A 80 -5.68 17.10 6.58
CA GLN A 80 -5.96 16.87 8.01
C GLN A 80 -6.81 17.99 8.62
N LEU A 81 -6.75 19.19 8.05
CA LEU A 81 -7.45 20.38 8.56
C LEU A 81 -8.78 20.62 7.86
N VAL A 82 -8.88 20.24 6.58
CA VAL A 82 -10.03 20.52 5.71
C VAL A 82 -10.63 19.21 5.22
N ARG A 83 -11.93 19.02 5.46
CA ARG A 83 -12.69 17.88 4.91
C ARG A 83 -12.69 17.93 3.38
N ILE A 84 -12.71 16.75 2.75
CA ILE A 84 -12.71 16.62 1.29
C ILE A 84 -13.84 17.42 0.61
N ASP A 85 -15.00 17.48 1.27
CA ASP A 85 -16.19 18.18 0.80
C ASP A 85 -15.96 19.70 0.62
N HIS A 86 -15.07 20.29 1.43
CA HIS A 86 -14.79 21.73 1.43
C HIS A 86 -13.51 22.11 0.67
N ILE A 87 -12.80 21.14 0.08
CA ILE A 87 -11.56 21.41 -0.66
C ILE A 87 -11.79 22.37 -1.84
N GLN A 88 -12.99 22.34 -2.45
CA GLN A 88 -13.35 23.22 -3.57
C GLN A 88 -13.54 24.69 -3.17
N GLU A 89 -13.75 24.96 -1.89
CA GLU A 89 -13.99 26.32 -1.36
C GLU A 89 -12.69 27.04 -0.97
N LEU A 90 -11.55 26.36 -1.05
CA LEU A 90 -10.27 26.95 -0.66
C LEU A 90 -9.84 28.07 -1.62
N PRO A 91 -9.27 29.18 -1.11
CA PRO A 91 -8.86 30.32 -1.92
C PRO A 91 -7.52 30.06 -2.64
N MET A 92 -7.50 29.09 -3.56
CA MET A 92 -6.30 28.66 -4.27
C MET A 92 -6.60 28.24 -5.72
N PRO A 93 -5.60 28.29 -6.63
CA PRO A 93 -5.79 27.92 -8.03
C PRO A 93 -6.36 26.51 -8.23
N MET A 94 -7.24 26.36 -9.23
CA MET A 94 -7.89 25.08 -9.57
C MET A 94 -6.93 23.87 -9.72
N PRO A 95 -5.72 24.00 -10.30
CA PRO A 95 -4.78 22.88 -10.35
C PRO A 95 -4.39 22.34 -8.98
N LEU A 96 -4.26 23.22 -7.98
CA LEU A 96 -3.94 22.81 -6.62
C LEU A 96 -5.15 22.22 -5.89
N ILE A 97 -6.36 22.75 -6.13
CA ILE A 97 -7.61 22.16 -5.64
C ILE A 97 -7.77 20.73 -6.19
N ALA A 98 -7.57 20.55 -7.50
CA ALA A 98 -7.59 19.25 -8.15
C ALA A 98 -6.51 18.32 -7.60
N TYR A 99 -5.31 18.84 -7.36
CA TYR A 99 -4.23 18.09 -6.72
C TYR A 99 -4.67 17.60 -5.34
N LEU A 100 -5.14 18.46 -4.44
CA LEU A 100 -5.61 18.09 -3.10
C LEU A 100 -6.75 17.04 -3.15
N GLY A 101 -7.60 17.10 -4.17
CA GLY A 101 -8.75 16.22 -4.38
C GLY A 101 -8.45 14.77 -4.79
N LYS A 102 -7.23 14.41 -5.23
CA LYS A 102 -6.95 12.99 -5.58
C LYS A 102 -7.25 12.03 -4.40
N PHE A 103 -7.88 10.89 -4.68
CA PHE A 103 -8.28 9.93 -3.65
C PHE A 103 -7.09 9.14 -3.06
N TYR A 104 -6.12 8.79 -3.90
CA TYR A 104 -4.99 7.96 -3.48
C TYR A 104 -3.90 8.80 -2.83
N TYR A 105 -3.42 8.34 -1.67
CA TYR A 105 -2.27 8.93 -0.98
C TYR A 105 -0.94 8.46 -1.57
N TYR A 106 -0.93 7.34 -2.28
CA TYR A 106 0.23 6.83 -2.97
C TYR A 106 -0.07 6.84 -4.46
N ASP A 107 0.68 7.64 -5.20
CA ASP A 107 0.64 7.72 -6.65
C ASP A 107 2.09 7.52 -7.10
N SER A 108 2.40 6.37 -7.72
CA SER A 108 3.77 6.05 -8.16
C SER A 108 4.31 7.10 -9.13
N GLU A 109 3.42 7.77 -9.87
CA GLU A 109 3.77 8.82 -10.83
C GLU A 109 4.11 10.16 -10.14
N GLU A 110 3.71 10.37 -8.87
CA GLU A 110 4.05 11.59 -8.12
C GLU A 110 5.50 11.58 -7.59
N GLU A 111 6.12 10.41 -7.45
CA GLU A 111 7.53 10.30 -7.07
C GLU A 111 8.49 10.65 -8.23
N VAL A 112 7.96 10.76 -9.45
CA VAL A 112 8.68 11.16 -10.66
C VAL A 112 8.48 12.66 -10.91
N SER A 113 8.87 13.54 -9.99
CA SER A 113 9.03 14.97 -10.28
C SER A 113 9.87 15.67 -9.20
N PRO A 114 10.96 16.31 -9.64
CA PRO A 114 10.86 17.75 -9.83
C PRO A 114 11.51 18.17 -11.14
N SER A 115 10.70 18.43 -12.16
CA SER A 115 11.19 19.25 -13.27
C SER A 115 10.03 19.97 -13.92
N LEU A 116 10.06 21.30 -13.74
CA LEU A 116 9.59 22.29 -14.70
C LEU A 116 9.33 21.66 -16.07
N LYS A 117 8.07 21.66 -16.50
CA LYS A 117 7.69 21.30 -17.85
C LYS A 117 8.12 22.41 -18.81
N GLU A 118 9.44 22.65 -18.95
CA GLU A 118 10.05 23.53 -19.96
C GLU A 118 11.49 23.10 -20.29
N ARG A 119 11.59 22.07 -21.14
CA ARG A 119 12.43 21.96 -22.36
C ARG A 119 12.77 20.51 -22.61
N GLY A 120 12.41 20.04 -23.80
CA GLY A 120 12.61 18.67 -24.22
C GLY A 120 14.08 18.26 -24.14
N LEU A 121 14.30 17.07 -23.61
CA LEU A 121 15.42 16.20 -23.93
C LEU A 121 15.05 14.79 -23.47
N GLU A 122 15.01 13.91 -24.46
CA GLU A 122 14.73 12.50 -24.33
C GLU A 122 15.97 11.81 -23.77
N THR A 123 15.83 11.02 -22.71
CA THR A 123 16.85 10.03 -22.35
C THR A 123 16.21 8.81 -21.69
N GLN A 124 16.66 7.67 -22.19
CA GLN A 124 16.22 6.31 -21.93
C GLN A 124 16.62 5.80 -20.53
N GLY A 125 15.74 4.96 -19.95
CA GLY A 125 16.14 3.66 -19.36
C GLY A 125 16.53 3.57 -17.88
N CYS A 126 16.26 2.38 -17.33
CA CYS A 126 16.65 1.79 -16.03
C CYS A 126 15.85 2.26 -14.79
N LEU A 127 15.38 1.41 -13.87
CA LEU A 127 15.60 -0.02 -13.62
C LEU A 127 14.41 -0.49 -12.75
N VAL A 128 13.59 -1.43 -13.23
CA VAL A 128 12.50 -2.01 -12.43
C VAL A 128 13.12 -2.97 -11.42
N GLN A 129 13.13 -2.58 -10.15
CA GLN A 129 13.60 -3.45 -9.09
C GLN A 129 12.57 -4.56 -8.86
N GLN A 130 12.87 -5.72 -9.44
CA GLN A 130 12.18 -6.98 -9.18
C GLN A 130 12.26 -7.31 -7.68
N VAL A 131 11.12 -7.34 -7.01
CA VAL A 131 10.97 -8.11 -5.78
C VAL A 131 10.87 -9.57 -6.21
N GLN A 132 11.98 -10.30 -6.11
CA GLN A 132 11.99 -11.75 -6.32
C GLN A 132 11.22 -12.42 -5.17
N PRO A 133 10.28 -13.33 -5.44
CA PRO A 133 9.76 -14.21 -4.40
C PRO A 133 10.86 -15.20 -4.01
N VAL A 134 11.23 -15.22 -2.73
CA VAL A 134 12.08 -16.26 -2.15
C VAL A 134 11.31 -17.58 -2.21
N VAL A 135 11.61 -18.40 -3.21
CA VAL A 135 11.18 -19.80 -3.26
C VAL A 135 12.14 -20.60 -2.38
N GLN A 136 11.66 -21.11 -1.25
CA GLN A 136 12.43 -22.08 -0.46
C GLN A 136 12.38 -23.44 -1.17
N PRO A 137 13.51 -24.12 -1.40
CA PRO A 137 13.52 -25.45 -2.00
C PRO A 137 13.02 -26.50 -0.99
N VAL A 138 12.05 -27.31 -1.40
CA VAL A 138 11.57 -28.47 -0.65
C VAL A 138 12.55 -29.63 -0.90
N HIS A 139 13.39 -29.95 0.08
CA HIS A 139 14.21 -31.16 0.04
C HIS A 139 13.32 -32.39 0.24
N HIS A 140 13.01 -33.12 -0.83
CA HIS A 140 12.55 -34.50 -0.72
C HIS A 140 13.76 -35.41 -0.59
N GLY A 141 14.07 -35.78 0.66
CA GLY A 141 15.00 -36.85 1.00
C GLY A 141 14.42 -38.19 0.55
N LEU A 142 15.14 -38.85 -0.34
CA LEU A 142 14.96 -40.23 -0.76
C LEU A 142 15.39 -41.13 0.41
N HIS A 143 14.46 -41.85 1.05
CA HIS A 143 14.81 -42.99 1.89
C HIS A 143 14.20 -44.25 1.28
N SER A 144 15.05 -44.96 0.55
CA SER A 144 14.97 -46.39 0.30
C SER A 144 15.04 -47.15 1.62
N ASN A 145 14.08 -48.04 1.89
CA ASN A 145 14.29 -49.16 2.80
C ASN A 145 13.86 -50.44 2.09
N THR A 146 14.83 -51.35 2.03
CA THR A 146 14.70 -52.79 1.86
C THR A 146 13.73 -53.42 2.84
#